data_AF-A0A812USE1-F1
#
_entry.id   AF-A0A812USE1-F1
#
_cell.length_a   1.000
_cell.length_b   1.000
_cell.length_c   1.000
_cell.angle_alpha   90.00
_cell.angle_beta   90.00
_cell.angle_gamma   90.00
#
_symmetry.space_group_name_H-M   'P 1'
#
loop_
_entity.id
_entity.type
_entity.pdbx_description
1 polymer ?
#
loop_
_entity_poly.entity_id
_entity_poly.type
_entity_poly.pdbx_seq_one_letter_code
_entity_poly.pdbx_strand_id
1 'polypeptide(L)'
;MERHADRVRSVLRTARAQGNVAIVTMAERPWVPESASQYLPGLDLEVLLSELEIPILYGPEFMNSSDDTSSPEGEGDKYVASKCAAMLDFLKQGADSPCNLISIGDSTIEKHAAKQASRTHGARSSQSLCKTVKLLTDPSLKELSCELEIVQMWLERLAKHLQPVDVDAESVEELQSAVQKLLAA
;
A
#
# COMPACT_ATOMS: atom_id res chain seq x y z
N MET A 1 3.87 9.82 19.84
CA MET A 1 4.75 9.71 18.67
C MET A 1 5.63 8.46 18.74
N GLU A 2 6.46 8.24 19.76
CA GLU A 2 7.32 7.01 19.84
C GLU A 2 6.54 5.68 19.74
N ARG A 3 5.47 5.51 20.53
CA ARG A 3 4.61 4.32 20.43
C ARG A 3 4.01 4.13 19.03
N HIS A 4 3.77 5.22 18.31
CA HIS A 4 3.27 5.16 16.94
C HIS A 4 4.37 4.70 15.98
N ALA A 5 5.61 5.19 16.16
CA ALA A 5 6.77 4.73 15.43
C ALA A 5 7.03 3.21 15.61
N ASP A 6 6.85 2.69 16.82
CA ASP A 6 6.93 1.24 17.07
C ASP A 6 5.88 0.42 16.29
N ARG A 7 4.69 0.99 16.07
CA ARG A 7 3.63 0.38 15.26
C ARG A 7 3.99 0.36 13.78
N VAL A 8 4.50 1.47 13.26
CA VAL A 8 5.02 1.53 11.88
C VAL A 8 6.10 0.46 11.66
N ARG A 9 7.08 0.37 12.58
CA ARG A 9 8.11 -0.67 12.55
C ARG A 9 7.51 -2.07 12.53
N SER A 10 6.54 -2.33 13.41
CA SER A 10 5.92 -3.64 13.55
C SER A 10 5.12 -4.04 12.31
N VAL A 11 4.35 -3.11 11.72
CA VAL A 11 3.61 -3.34 10.48
C VAL A 11 4.54 -3.67 9.32
N LEU A 12 5.62 -2.89 9.13
CA LEU A 12 6.58 -3.13 8.04
C LEU A 12 7.27 -4.50 8.18
N ARG A 13 7.68 -4.87 9.41
CA ARG A 13 8.27 -6.20 9.66
C ARG A 13 7.25 -7.32 9.42
N THR A 14 6.02 -7.17 9.89
CA THR A 14 4.95 -8.16 9.66
C THR A 14 4.65 -8.31 8.17
N ALA A 15 4.52 -7.20 7.43
CA ALA A 15 4.27 -7.21 6.00
C ALA A 15 5.42 -7.91 5.24
N ARG A 16 6.68 -7.59 5.59
CA ARG A 16 7.86 -8.21 4.97
C ARG A 16 7.93 -9.72 5.24
N ALA A 17 7.45 -10.18 6.40
CA ALA A 17 7.36 -11.60 6.70
C ALA A 17 6.33 -12.36 5.83
N GLN A 18 5.39 -11.65 5.19
CA GLN A 18 4.38 -12.26 4.30
C GLN A 18 4.78 -12.22 2.82
N GLY A 19 5.76 -11.41 2.42
CA GLY A 19 6.17 -11.31 1.02
C GLY A 19 7.06 -10.11 0.70
N ASN A 20 7.12 -9.76 -0.58
CA ASN A 20 7.81 -8.56 -1.04
C ASN A 20 6.95 -7.33 -0.79
N VAL A 21 7.55 -6.26 -0.30
CA VAL A 21 6.87 -5.02 0.10
C VAL A 21 7.55 -3.84 -0.56
N ALA A 22 6.76 -2.88 -1.05
CA ALA A 22 7.22 -1.57 -1.52
C ALA A 22 6.31 -0.47 -0.95
N ILE A 23 6.86 0.72 -0.77
CA ILE A 23 6.10 1.94 -0.47
C ILE A 23 5.90 2.70 -1.78
N VAL A 24 4.66 3.02 -2.14
CA VAL A 24 4.33 3.79 -3.36
C VAL A 24 3.68 5.12 -2.97
N THR A 25 4.35 6.23 -3.25
CA THR A 25 3.95 7.57 -2.79
C THR A 25 3.87 8.56 -3.94
N MET A 26 2.99 9.56 -3.86
CA MET A 26 2.98 10.71 -4.79
C MET A 26 3.87 11.87 -4.31
N ALA A 27 4.55 11.73 -3.18
CA ALA A 27 5.50 12.73 -2.72
C ALA A 27 6.73 12.83 -3.65
N GLU A 28 7.54 13.86 -3.45
CA GLU A 28 8.85 13.99 -4.09
C GLU A 28 9.97 13.44 -3.19
N ARG A 29 11.14 13.15 -3.78
CA ARG A 29 12.32 12.84 -2.97
C ARG A 29 12.81 14.10 -2.26
N PRO A 30 13.30 14.01 -1.00
CA PRO A 30 13.35 12.84 -0.13
C PRO A 30 12.27 12.90 0.96
N TRP A 31 11.02 13.24 0.61
CA TRP A 31 9.97 13.55 1.59
C TRP A 31 9.66 12.42 2.58
N VAL A 32 9.67 11.15 2.14
CA VAL A 32 9.39 10.00 3.03
C VAL A 32 10.40 9.88 4.17
N PRO A 33 11.72 9.79 3.94
CA PRO A 33 12.68 9.75 5.04
C PRO A 33 12.70 11.06 5.87
N GLU A 34 12.56 12.23 5.24
CA GLU A 34 12.51 13.50 5.98
C GLU A 34 11.31 13.58 6.92
N SER A 35 10.11 13.25 6.44
CA SER A 35 8.90 13.22 7.27
C SER A 35 9.00 12.19 8.41
N ALA A 36 9.60 11.02 8.15
CA ALA A 36 9.83 10.03 9.19
C ALA A 36 10.78 10.54 10.28
N SER A 37 11.87 11.24 9.91
CA SER A 37 12.79 11.83 10.87
C SER A 37 12.12 12.85 11.81
N GLN A 38 11.11 13.56 11.29
CA GLN A 38 10.36 14.57 12.03
C GLN A 38 9.23 13.98 12.89
N TYR A 39 8.52 12.98 12.38
CA TYR A 39 7.25 12.51 12.97
C TYR A 39 7.31 11.10 13.56
N LEU A 40 8.39 10.34 13.37
CA LEU A 40 8.57 8.99 13.92
C LEU A 40 9.80 8.92 14.85
N PRO A 41 9.79 9.65 15.99
CA PRO A 41 10.91 9.67 16.92
C PRO A 41 11.22 8.26 17.43
N GLY A 42 12.51 7.94 17.50
CA GLY A 42 12.99 6.61 17.91
C GLY A 42 12.93 5.55 16.79
N LEU A 43 12.52 5.91 15.57
CA LEU A 43 12.58 5.06 14.40
C LEU A 43 13.46 5.69 13.32
N ASP A 44 14.61 5.07 13.07
CA ASP A 44 15.37 5.29 11.85
C ASP A 44 14.69 4.52 10.70
N LEU A 45 13.85 5.22 9.93
CA LEU A 45 13.08 4.59 8.86
C LEU A 45 13.99 4.15 7.71
N GLU A 46 15.03 4.92 7.36
CA GLU A 46 15.93 4.56 6.27
C GLU A 46 16.68 3.27 6.57
N VAL A 47 17.22 3.13 7.79
CA VAL A 47 17.86 1.88 8.24
C VAL A 47 16.87 0.73 8.21
N LEU A 48 15.66 0.91 8.73
CA LEU A 48 14.64 -0.16 8.73
C LEU A 48 14.27 -0.60 7.31
N LEU A 49 14.04 0.34 6.38
CA LEU A 49 13.68 0.02 5.00
C LEU A 49 14.84 -0.66 4.27
N SER A 50 16.09 -0.25 4.54
CA SER A 50 17.27 -0.92 4.00
C SER A 50 17.42 -2.34 4.55
N GLU A 51 17.25 -2.56 5.86
CA GLU A 51 17.28 -3.88 6.48
C GLU A 51 16.22 -4.84 5.92
N LEU A 52 15.03 -4.30 5.63
CA LEU A 52 13.90 -5.07 5.13
C LEU A 52 13.86 -5.17 3.59
N GLU A 53 14.79 -4.52 2.89
CA GLU A 53 14.80 -4.42 1.42
C GLU A 53 13.48 -3.88 0.85
N ILE A 54 12.91 -2.85 1.50
CA ILE A 54 11.66 -2.21 1.09
C ILE A 54 11.99 -0.95 0.27
N PRO A 55 11.83 -0.97 -1.07
CA PRO A 55 12.02 0.22 -1.88
C PRO A 55 10.89 1.24 -1.67
N ILE A 56 11.23 2.51 -1.87
CA ILE A 56 10.26 3.59 -2.02
C ILE A 56 10.19 3.97 -3.50
N LEU A 57 9.00 3.81 -4.08
CA LEU A 57 8.68 4.17 -5.45
C LEU A 57 7.93 5.51 -5.44
N TYR A 58 8.55 6.53 -6.01
CA TYR A 58 7.99 7.88 -6.06
C TYR A 58 7.23 8.05 -7.36
N GLY A 59 5.90 8.16 -7.27
CA GLY A 59 4.97 8.27 -8.38
C GLY A 59 5.34 9.30 -9.44
N PRO A 60 5.83 10.51 -9.10
CA PRO A 60 6.28 11.48 -10.11
C PRO A 60 7.33 10.92 -11.08
N GLU A 61 8.15 9.93 -10.68
CA GLU A 61 9.15 9.27 -11.53
C GLU A 61 8.52 8.34 -12.59
N PHE A 62 7.24 7.98 -12.41
CA PHE A 62 6.46 7.11 -13.29
C PHE A 62 5.43 7.88 -14.12
N MET A 63 5.40 9.21 -14.02
CA MET A 63 4.57 10.05 -14.89
C MET A 63 5.26 10.20 -16.24
N ASN A 64 4.57 9.88 -17.34
CA ASN A 64 5.11 10.10 -18.67
C ASN A 64 5.21 11.61 -18.93
N SER A 65 6.39 12.09 -19.34
CA SER A 65 6.59 13.48 -19.77
C SER A 65 5.81 13.84 -21.04
N SER A 66 5.21 12.85 -21.71
CA SER A 66 4.47 12.96 -22.97
C SER A 66 2.96 12.79 -22.84
N ASP A 67 2.41 12.64 -21.63
CA ASP A 67 0.96 12.65 -21.45
C ASP A 67 0.46 14.06 -21.75
N ASP A 68 -0.10 14.20 -22.95
CA ASP A 68 -0.66 15.42 -23.46
C ASP A 68 -1.71 15.93 -22.46
N THR A 69 -1.39 17.07 -21.83
CA THR A 69 -2.24 17.76 -20.84
C THR A 69 -3.61 18.17 -21.38
N SER A 70 -3.88 17.88 -22.66
CA SER A 70 -5.12 18.10 -23.39
C SER A 70 -6.17 17.01 -23.20
N SER A 71 -5.81 15.86 -22.63
CA SER A 71 -6.77 14.79 -22.32
C SER A 71 -7.70 15.25 -21.18
N PRO A 72 -9.03 15.14 -21.30
CA PRO A 72 -10.00 15.58 -20.27
C PRO A 72 -10.01 14.69 -19.00
N GLU A 73 -8.97 13.89 -18.81
CA GLU A 73 -8.80 12.97 -17.69
C GLU A 73 -8.52 13.77 -16.42
N GLY A 74 -9.23 13.42 -15.34
CA GLY A 74 -9.13 14.15 -14.08
C GLY A 74 -7.76 14.00 -13.44
N GLU A 75 -7.37 14.92 -12.55
CA GLU A 75 -6.11 14.83 -11.80
C GLU A 75 -5.95 13.48 -11.07
N GLY A 76 -7.06 12.92 -10.57
CA GLY A 76 -7.09 11.59 -9.96
C GLY A 76 -6.69 10.46 -10.91
N ASP A 77 -7.04 10.53 -12.20
CA ASP A 77 -6.71 9.51 -13.18
C ASP A 77 -5.19 9.45 -13.43
N LYS A 78 -4.53 10.61 -13.41
CA LYS A 78 -3.06 10.71 -13.53
C LYS A 78 -2.34 10.07 -12.35
N TYR A 79 -2.82 10.29 -11.13
CA TYR A 79 -2.24 9.66 -9.94
C TYR A 79 -2.48 8.15 -9.91
N VAL A 80 -3.65 7.69 -10.36
CA VAL A 80 -3.93 6.25 -10.53
C VAL A 80 -2.97 5.64 -11.55
N ALA A 81 -2.78 6.27 -12.71
CA ALA A 81 -1.89 5.80 -13.76
C ALA A 81 -0.42 5.73 -13.28
N SER A 82 0.06 6.78 -12.62
CA SER A 82 1.40 6.85 -12.04
C SER A 82 1.64 5.75 -10.98
N LYS A 83 0.75 5.62 -9.99
CA LYS A 83 0.87 4.56 -8.98
C LYS A 83 0.74 3.16 -9.59
N CYS A 84 -0.10 2.98 -10.61
CA CYS A 84 -0.23 1.73 -11.34
C CYS A 84 1.09 1.35 -12.03
N ALA A 85 1.74 2.31 -12.71
CA ALA A 85 3.03 2.10 -13.35
C ALA A 85 4.13 1.73 -12.34
N ALA A 86 4.19 2.41 -11.18
CA ALA A 86 5.09 2.06 -10.09
C ALA A 86 4.85 0.63 -9.55
N MET A 87 3.59 0.28 -9.31
CA MET A 87 3.21 -1.08 -8.86
C MET A 87 3.57 -2.14 -9.90
N LEU A 88 3.36 -1.88 -11.19
CA LEU A 88 3.75 -2.79 -12.27
C LEU A 88 5.26 -2.98 -12.35
N ASP A 89 6.04 -1.91 -12.17
CA ASP A 89 7.49 -2.00 -12.13
C ASP A 89 7.98 -2.89 -10.97
N PHE A 90 7.37 -2.74 -9.79
CA PHE A 90 7.65 -3.62 -8.65
C PHE A 90 7.27 -5.08 -8.92
N LEU A 91 6.09 -5.31 -9.51
CA LEU A 91 5.60 -6.66 -9.81
C LEU A 91 6.49 -7.40 -10.80
N LYS A 92 7.13 -6.71 -11.77
CA LYS A 92 8.09 -7.31 -12.71
C LYS A 92 9.32 -7.92 -12.04
N GLN A 93 9.64 -7.50 -10.82
CA GLN A 93 10.74 -8.07 -10.05
C GLN A 93 10.39 -9.46 -9.50
N GLY A 94 9.10 -9.82 -9.47
CA GLY A 94 8.62 -11.18 -9.21
C GLY A 94 8.71 -12.07 -10.45
N ALA A 95 8.78 -13.38 -10.25
CA ALA A 95 8.65 -14.34 -11.36
C ALA A 95 7.25 -14.23 -12.01
N ASP A 96 7.09 -14.75 -13.25
CA ASP A 96 5.82 -14.86 -14.00
C ASP A 96 4.74 -15.74 -13.31
N SER A 97 4.88 -16.03 -12.01
CA SER A 97 3.94 -16.76 -11.18
C SER A 97 2.69 -15.93 -10.82
N PRO A 98 1.56 -16.59 -10.50
CA PRO A 98 0.40 -15.91 -9.90
C PRO A 98 0.82 -15.05 -8.70
N CYS A 99 0.39 -13.79 -8.68
CA CYS A 99 0.69 -12.88 -7.58
C CYS A 99 -0.53 -12.68 -6.67
N ASN A 100 -0.29 -12.47 -5.39
CA ASN A 100 -1.30 -12.10 -4.42
C ASN A 100 -1.04 -10.67 -3.98
N LEU A 101 -1.47 -9.71 -4.80
CA LEU A 101 -1.23 -8.29 -4.61
C LEU A 101 -2.12 -7.77 -3.48
N ILE A 102 -1.50 -7.20 -2.45
CA ILE A 102 -2.17 -6.50 -1.37
C ILE A 102 -1.76 -5.03 -1.43
N SER A 103 -2.73 -4.14 -1.62
CA SER A 103 -2.54 -2.69 -1.55
C SER A 103 -3.25 -2.13 -0.33
N ILE A 104 -2.51 -1.35 0.45
CA ILE A 104 -3.00 -0.65 1.65
C ILE A 104 -2.67 0.83 1.47
N GLY A 105 -3.66 1.70 1.57
CA GLY A 105 -3.53 3.15 1.42
C GLY A 105 -4.78 3.84 1.93
N ASP A 106 -4.77 5.16 2.04
CA ASP A 106 -5.88 5.98 2.58
C ASP A 106 -6.81 6.55 1.49
N SER A 107 -6.45 6.38 0.21
CA SER A 107 -7.20 6.91 -0.92
C SER A 107 -7.76 5.82 -1.81
N THR A 108 -8.77 6.21 -2.59
CA THR A 108 -9.25 5.36 -3.68
C THR A 108 -8.23 5.26 -4.80
N ILE A 109 -7.23 6.16 -4.86
CA ILE A 109 -6.18 6.16 -5.87
C ILE A 109 -5.38 4.85 -5.83
N GLU A 110 -4.86 4.45 -4.67
CA GLU A 110 -4.05 3.21 -4.54
C GLU A 110 -4.90 1.98 -4.82
N LYS A 111 -6.17 2.00 -4.38
CA LYS A 111 -7.14 0.94 -4.65
C LYS A 111 -7.38 0.74 -6.15
N HIS A 112 -7.62 1.81 -6.90
CA HIS A 112 -7.80 1.73 -8.35
C HIS A 112 -6.51 1.32 -9.06
N ALA A 113 -5.38 1.91 -8.67
CA ALA A 113 -4.06 1.59 -9.21
C ALA A 113 -3.73 0.10 -9.04
N ALA A 114 -3.94 -0.47 -7.86
CA ALA A 114 -3.68 -1.88 -7.58
C ALA A 114 -4.59 -2.82 -8.38
N LYS A 115 -5.87 -2.48 -8.54
CA LYS A 115 -6.80 -3.26 -9.39
C LYS A 115 -6.37 -3.23 -10.85
N GLN A 116 -5.92 -2.08 -11.36
CA GLN A 116 -5.42 -1.95 -12.71
C GLN A 116 -4.11 -2.71 -12.91
N ALA A 117 -3.14 -2.55 -12.00
CA ALA A 117 -1.87 -3.25 -12.04
C ALA A 117 -2.07 -4.77 -11.98
N SER A 118 -2.94 -5.26 -11.10
CA SER A 118 -3.28 -6.68 -11.01
C SER A 118 -3.92 -7.23 -12.28
N ARG A 119 -4.82 -6.49 -12.95
CA ARG A 119 -5.39 -6.93 -14.23
C ARG A 119 -4.34 -6.98 -15.33
N THR A 120 -3.51 -5.95 -15.44
CA THR A 120 -2.44 -5.86 -16.44
C THR A 120 -1.39 -6.96 -16.24
N HIS A 121 -1.00 -7.24 -14.99
CA HIS A 121 -0.08 -8.33 -14.66
C HIS A 121 -0.74 -9.70 -14.80
N GLY A 122 -1.97 -9.85 -14.29
CA GLY A 122 -2.75 -11.09 -14.25
C GLY A 122 -3.28 -11.54 -15.61
N ALA A 123 -3.28 -10.69 -16.63
CA ALA A 123 -3.42 -11.12 -18.02
C ALA A 123 -2.39 -12.20 -18.41
N ARG A 124 -1.28 -12.31 -17.66
CA ARG A 124 -0.25 -13.34 -17.79
C ARG A 124 -0.49 -14.58 -16.90
N SER A 125 -1.39 -14.52 -15.91
CA SER A 125 -1.64 -15.59 -14.93
C SER A 125 -3.03 -15.50 -14.27
N SER A 126 -3.90 -16.45 -14.61
CA SER A 126 -5.33 -16.50 -14.22
C SER A 126 -5.62 -16.77 -12.74
N GLN A 127 -4.58 -16.99 -11.93
CA GLN A 127 -4.70 -17.27 -10.49
C GLN A 127 -4.28 -16.08 -9.61
N SER A 128 -3.97 -14.92 -10.21
CA SER A 128 -3.55 -13.75 -9.44
C SER A 128 -4.71 -13.15 -8.64
N LEU A 129 -4.46 -12.81 -7.37
CA LEU A 129 -5.42 -12.16 -6.48
C LEU A 129 -5.05 -10.69 -6.31
N CYS A 130 -6.07 -9.85 -6.24
CA CYS A 130 -5.94 -8.45 -5.83
C CYS A 130 -6.75 -8.23 -4.56
N LYS A 131 -6.12 -7.62 -3.58
CA LYS A 131 -6.70 -7.26 -2.30
C LYS A 131 -6.42 -5.79 -2.03
N THR A 132 -7.47 -5.03 -1.78
CA THR A 132 -7.37 -3.59 -1.50
C THR A 132 -7.93 -3.29 -0.13
N VAL A 133 -7.19 -2.52 0.66
CA VAL A 133 -7.62 -1.99 1.95
C VAL A 133 -7.44 -0.48 1.89
N LYS A 134 -8.55 0.24 1.68
CA LYS A 134 -8.58 1.69 1.89
C LYS A 134 -8.81 1.98 3.38
N LEU A 135 -7.84 2.67 3.95
CA LEU A 135 -7.81 3.23 5.30
C LEU A 135 -8.55 4.58 5.33
N LEU A 136 -8.71 5.13 6.53
CA LEU A 136 -9.38 6.41 6.76
C LEU A 136 -8.62 7.54 6.09
N THR A 137 -9.35 8.48 5.51
CA THR A 137 -8.80 9.73 5.00
C THR A 137 -8.69 10.75 6.14
N ASP A 138 -7.53 11.38 6.30
CA ASP A 138 -7.21 12.35 7.38
C ASP A 138 -7.47 11.83 8.82
N PRO A 139 -6.91 10.66 9.21
CA PRO A 139 -7.11 10.12 10.55
C PRO A 139 -6.39 10.95 11.60
N SER A 140 -6.96 11.05 12.79
CA SER A 140 -6.21 11.49 13.97
C SER A 140 -5.07 10.51 14.28
N LEU A 141 -4.03 10.96 15.00
CA LEU A 141 -2.94 10.06 15.42
C LEU A 141 -3.43 8.81 16.18
N LYS A 142 -4.54 8.94 16.93
CA LYS A 142 -5.16 7.83 17.64
C LYS A 142 -5.78 6.84 16.66
N GLU A 143 -6.56 7.31 15.70
CA GLU A 143 -7.16 6.49 14.66
C GLU A 143 -6.10 5.81 13.82
N LEU A 144 -5.11 6.56 13.32
CA LEU A 144 -3.98 6.00 12.56
C LEU A 144 -3.24 4.92 13.34
N SER A 145 -3.05 5.11 14.66
CA SER A 145 -2.45 4.08 15.51
C SER A 145 -3.32 2.82 15.61
N CYS A 146 -4.64 2.96 15.73
CA CYS A 146 -5.57 1.83 15.74
C CYS A 146 -5.59 1.12 14.39
N GLU A 147 -5.59 1.85 13.27
CA GLU A 147 -5.53 1.29 11.93
C GLU A 147 -4.28 0.44 11.74
N LEU A 148 -3.10 0.92 12.18
CA LEU A 148 -1.86 0.15 12.11
C LEU A 148 -1.89 -1.10 13.00
N GLU A 149 -2.52 -1.06 14.18
CA GLU A 149 -2.71 -2.26 15.02
C GLU A 149 -3.57 -3.29 14.30
N ILE A 150 -4.70 -2.85 13.75
CA ILE A 150 -5.63 -3.71 13.01
C ILE A 150 -4.91 -4.32 11.81
N VAL A 151 -4.19 -3.49 11.03
CA VAL A 151 -3.37 -3.92 9.89
C VAL A 151 -2.32 -4.93 10.30
N GLN A 152 -1.60 -4.71 11.40
CA GLN A 152 -0.63 -5.67 11.89
C GLN A 152 -1.27 -7.03 12.24
N MET A 153 -2.43 -7.02 12.91
CA MET A 153 -3.09 -8.22 13.42
C MET A 153 -3.57 -9.19 12.33
N TRP A 154 -4.05 -8.66 11.20
CA TRP A 154 -4.65 -9.49 10.15
C TRP A 154 -3.81 -9.66 8.88
N LEU A 155 -2.67 -8.98 8.75
CA LEU A 155 -1.82 -9.02 7.55
C LEU A 155 -1.50 -10.46 7.09
N GLU A 156 -1.13 -11.34 8.03
CA GLU A 156 -0.85 -12.76 7.74
C GLU A 156 -2.08 -13.49 7.17
N ARG A 157 -3.25 -13.24 7.75
CA ARG A 157 -4.50 -13.85 7.29
C ARG A 157 -4.91 -13.31 5.93
N LEU A 158 -4.79 -12.00 5.72
CA LEU A 158 -5.03 -11.37 4.44
C LEU A 158 -4.10 -11.94 3.37
N ALA A 159 -2.82 -12.15 3.68
CA ALA A 159 -1.87 -12.80 2.80
C ALA A 159 -2.27 -14.25 2.46
N LYS A 160 -2.71 -15.04 3.44
CA LYS A 160 -3.11 -16.45 3.22
C LYS A 160 -4.50 -16.63 2.61
N HIS A 161 -5.36 -15.61 2.65
CA HIS A 161 -6.72 -15.70 2.14
C HIS A 161 -6.73 -15.93 0.62
N LEU A 162 -7.48 -16.91 0.13
CA LEU A 162 -7.45 -17.31 -1.28
C LEU A 162 -8.54 -16.67 -2.14
N GLN A 163 -9.19 -15.62 -1.64
CA GLN A 163 -10.19 -14.85 -2.36
C GLN A 163 -9.78 -13.37 -2.48
N PRO A 164 -10.30 -12.65 -3.50
CA PRO A 164 -10.18 -11.20 -3.56
C PRO A 164 -10.79 -10.54 -2.33
N VAL A 165 -10.20 -9.41 -1.92
CA VAL A 165 -10.68 -8.61 -0.79
C VAL A 165 -10.75 -7.16 -1.24
N ASP A 166 -11.86 -6.49 -0.95
CA ASP A 166 -12.01 -5.06 -1.21
C ASP A 166 -12.64 -4.40 0.02
N VAL A 167 -11.78 -3.75 0.82
CA VAL A 167 -12.17 -3.02 2.02
C VAL A 167 -12.07 -1.53 1.71
N ASP A 168 -13.15 -0.82 2.03
CA ASP A 168 -13.26 0.62 1.95
C ASP A 168 -13.76 1.10 3.30
N ALA A 169 -12.85 1.51 4.18
CA ALA A 169 -13.18 1.95 5.52
C ALA A 169 -13.25 3.48 5.57
N GLU A 170 -14.30 4.00 6.20
CA GLU A 170 -14.45 5.41 6.57
C GLU A 170 -14.37 5.61 8.10
N SER A 171 -14.28 4.51 8.86
CA SER A 171 -14.12 4.52 10.32
C SER A 171 -13.33 3.30 10.83
N VAL A 172 -12.74 3.43 12.03
CA VAL A 172 -11.99 2.33 12.66
C VAL A 172 -12.90 1.13 12.91
N GLU A 173 -14.16 1.37 13.24
CA GLU A 173 -15.19 0.35 13.46
C GLU A 173 -15.50 -0.42 12.16
N GLU A 174 -15.59 0.28 11.03
CA GLU A 174 -15.77 -0.37 9.72
C GLU A 174 -14.56 -1.22 9.34
N LEU A 175 -13.35 -0.69 9.54
CA LEU A 175 -12.12 -1.44 9.31
C LEU A 175 -12.08 -2.71 10.18
N GLN A 176 -12.39 -2.58 11.47
CA GLN A 176 -12.43 -3.71 12.41
C GLN A 176 -13.52 -4.74 12.04
N SER A 177 -14.70 -4.28 11.60
CA SER A 177 -15.78 -5.15 11.14
C SER A 177 -15.39 -5.92 9.87
N ALA A 178 -14.72 -5.27 8.92
CA ALA A 178 -14.19 -5.92 7.73
C ALA A 178 -13.18 -7.02 8.09
N VAL A 179 -12.31 -6.76 9.07
CA VAL A 179 -11.38 -7.75 9.62
C VAL A 179 -12.13 -8.94 10.18
N GLN A 180 -13.07 -8.73 11.09
CA GLN A 180 -13.80 -9.81 11.74
C GLN A 180 -14.51 -10.73 10.74
N LYS A 181 -15.09 -10.18 9.67
CA LYS A 181 -15.70 -10.97 8.59
C LYS A 181 -14.68 -11.86 7.89
N LEU A 182 -13.49 -11.33 7.62
CA LEU A 182 -12.38 -12.10 7.05
C LEU A 182 -11.81 -13.15 8.01
N LEU A 183 -11.88 -12.91 9.33
CA LEU A 183 -11.47 -13.88 10.34
C LEU A 183 -12.46 -15.04 10.50
N ALA A 184 -13.72 -14.82 10.15
CA ALA A 184 -14.80 -15.80 10.29
C ALA A 184 -15.02 -16.67 9.04
N ALA A 185 -14.38 -16.33 7.92
CA ALA A 185 -14.44 -17.04 6.63
C ALA A 185 -13.29 -18.04 6.48
#